data_AF-A0A4Y7PW80-F1
#
_entry.id   AF-A0A4Y7PW80-F1
#
_cell.length_a   1.000
_cell.length_b   1.000
_cell.length_c   1.000
_cell.angle_alpha   90.00
_cell.angle_beta   90.00
_cell.angle_gamma   90.00
#
_symmetry.space_group_name_H-M   'P 1'
#
loop_
_entity.id
_entity.type
_entity.pdbx_description
1 polymer ?
#
loop_
_entity_poly.entity_id
_entity_poly.type
_entity_poly.pdbx_seq_one_letter_code
_entity_poly.pdbx_strand_id
1 'polypeptide(L)'
;MKVKFGKARTSVEKLIKAAKVGIGELQRFINRAYVDYDNFLPKLTYLVPADEVPALLRTTLSSLFQYGFWVRIIRGTYGGDLACLYDWVDREKGVVKVAVVPRPGGRRTPRQLMETVDFSGIFKKDKKEYIRGLLLHVVKIRNLKPTLSPPLHELMLFLESKADKMATKDIASRLLKSDDRVKIIAGDFETL
;
A
#
# COMPACT_ATOMS: atom_id res chain seq x y z
N MET A 1 47.44 -53.83 3.81
CA MET A 1 46.51 -53.43 4.90
C MET A 1 45.11 -53.27 4.31
N LYS A 2 44.17 -54.20 4.55
CA LYS A 2 42.80 -54.14 4.00
C LYS A 2 41.92 -53.31 4.96
N VAL A 3 41.54 -52.10 4.55
CA VAL A 3 40.66 -51.22 5.33
C VAL A 3 39.22 -51.73 5.22
N LYS A 4 38.61 -52.09 6.37
CA LYS A 4 37.23 -52.61 6.44
C LYS A 4 36.20 -51.46 6.32
N PHE A 5 35.66 -51.24 5.13
CA PHE A 5 34.56 -50.27 4.85
C PHE A 5 33.14 -50.76 5.25
N GLY A 6 33.01 -51.77 6.10
CA GLY A 6 31.74 -52.50 6.31
C GLY A 6 30.66 -51.79 7.13
N LYS A 7 31.00 -50.83 8.00
CA LYS A 7 30.02 -50.19 8.91
C LYS A 7 29.30 -48.96 8.35
N ALA A 8 29.88 -48.26 7.37
CA ALA A 8 29.27 -47.05 6.81
C ALA A 8 28.14 -47.36 5.80
N ARG A 9 28.30 -48.43 5.00
CA ARG A 9 27.27 -48.86 4.03
C ARG A 9 25.94 -49.24 4.69
N THR A 10 25.99 -49.91 5.84
CA THR A 10 24.79 -50.39 6.54
C THR A 10 23.98 -49.26 7.18
N SER A 11 24.61 -48.16 7.61
CA SER A 11 23.90 -46.97 8.10
C SER A 11 23.21 -46.20 6.97
N VAL A 12 23.86 -46.06 5.81
CA VAL A 12 23.27 -45.38 4.64
C VAL A 12 22.09 -46.18 4.08
N GLU A 13 22.19 -47.51 4.01
CA GLU A 13 21.09 -48.37 3.59
C GLU A 13 19.88 -48.29 4.53
N LYS A 14 20.11 -48.18 5.84
CA LYS A 14 19.05 -47.95 6.83
C LYS A 14 18.36 -46.60 6.63
N LEU A 15 19.12 -45.54 6.37
CA LEU A 15 18.58 -44.20 6.08
C LEU A 15 17.76 -44.18 4.79
N ILE A 16 18.24 -44.83 3.72
CA ILE A 16 17.52 -44.95 2.45
C ILE A 16 16.22 -45.75 2.64
N LYS A 17 16.26 -46.83 3.42
CA LYS A 17 15.08 -47.65 3.71
C LYS A 17 14.05 -46.89 4.55
N ALA A 18 14.49 -46.14 5.56
CA ALA A 18 13.62 -45.27 6.37
C ALA A 18 12.99 -44.16 5.52
N ALA A 19 13.76 -43.52 4.63
CA ALA A 19 13.25 -42.51 3.72
C ALA A 19 12.19 -43.08 2.75
N LYS A 20 12.40 -44.28 2.21
CA LYS A 20 11.43 -44.97 1.35
C LYS A 20 10.12 -45.32 2.08
N VAL A 21 10.21 -45.73 3.35
CA VAL A 21 9.03 -46.01 4.19
C VAL A 21 8.26 -44.71 4.47
N GLY A 22 8.95 -43.64 4.84
CA GLY A 22 8.33 -42.33 5.09
C GLY A 22 7.63 -41.75 3.85
N ILE A 23 8.22 -41.89 2.66
CA ILE A 23 7.59 -41.49 1.39
C ILE A 23 6.32 -42.30 1.12
N GLY A 24 6.36 -43.62 1.38
CA GLY A 24 5.20 -44.50 1.20
C GLY A 24 4.04 -44.19 2.16
N GLU A 25 4.34 -43.78 3.39
CA GLU A 25 3.34 -43.33 4.36
C GLU A 25 2.75 -41.97 4.00
N LEU A 26 3.57 -41.03 3.55
CA LEU A 26 3.14 -39.73 3.06
C LEU A 26 2.15 -39.88 1.89
N GLN A 27 2.46 -40.76 0.95
CA GLN A 27 1.62 -40.98 -0.23
C GLN A 27 0.28 -41.64 0.14
N ARG A 28 0.26 -42.53 1.14
CA ARG A 28 -1.00 -43.05 1.72
C ARG A 28 -1.79 -41.99 2.46
N PHE A 29 -1.12 -41.08 3.17
CA PHE A 29 -1.77 -39.97 3.87
C PHE A 29 -2.41 -39.01 2.85
N ILE A 30 -1.68 -38.59 1.82
CA ILE A 30 -2.20 -37.73 0.74
C ILE A 30 -3.40 -38.42 0.07
N ASN A 31 -3.26 -39.69 -0.31
CA ASN A 31 -4.33 -40.42 -0.97
C ASN A 31 -5.55 -40.67 -0.08
N ARG A 32 -5.43 -40.65 1.26
CA ARG A 32 -6.59 -40.72 2.18
C ARG A 32 -7.20 -39.35 2.47
N ALA A 33 -6.37 -38.33 2.58
CA ALA A 33 -6.80 -36.99 2.97
C ALA A 33 -7.51 -36.24 1.82
N TYR A 34 -7.21 -36.59 0.57
CA TYR A 34 -7.66 -35.84 -0.62
C TYR A 34 -8.55 -36.65 -1.59
N VAL A 35 -9.24 -37.68 -1.12
CA VAL A 35 -10.08 -38.57 -1.96
C VAL A 35 -11.20 -37.82 -2.70
N ASP A 36 -11.71 -36.72 -2.13
CA ASP A 36 -12.95 -36.07 -2.60
C ASP A 36 -12.78 -34.61 -3.07
N TYR A 37 -11.57 -34.19 -3.45
CA TYR A 37 -11.33 -32.81 -3.89
C TYR A 37 -11.11 -32.72 -5.40
N ASP A 38 -12.15 -32.30 -6.13
CA ASP A 38 -12.11 -32.06 -7.59
C ASP A 38 -11.03 -31.03 -8.00
N ASN A 39 -10.63 -30.15 -7.08
CA ASN A 39 -9.61 -29.12 -7.32
C ASN A 39 -8.20 -29.51 -6.82
N PHE A 40 -8.02 -30.73 -6.31
CA PHE A 40 -6.71 -31.20 -5.85
C PHE A 40 -5.92 -31.79 -7.02
N LEU A 41 -4.70 -31.28 -7.23
CA LEU A 41 -3.78 -31.77 -8.26
C LEU A 41 -2.64 -32.53 -7.59
N PRO A 42 -2.71 -33.88 -7.50
CA PRO A 42 -1.76 -34.68 -6.71
C PRO A 42 -0.31 -34.52 -7.17
N LYS A 43 -0.11 -34.31 -8.47
CA LYS A 43 1.20 -34.15 -9.12
C LYS A 43 1.93 -32.84 -8.77
N LEU A 44 1.30 -31.93 -8.04
CA LEU A 44 1.85 -30.61 -7.68
C LEU A 44 2.13 -30.47 -6.17
N THR A 45 2.15 -31.57 -5.42
CA THR A 45 2.51 -31.54 -4.00
C THR A 45 4.02 -31.59 -3.81
N TYR A 46 4.54 -30.72 -2.94
CA TYR A 46 5.94 -30.66 -2.55
C TYR A 46 6.07 -30.59 -1.03
N LEU A 47 7.17 -31.14 -0.51
CA LEU A 47 7.50 -31.05 0.90
C LEU A 47 7.98 -29.64 1.22
N VAL A 48 7.38 -29.01 2.23
CA VAL A 48 7.84 -27.73 2.77
C VAL A 48 8.93 -28.00 3.80
N PRO A 49 10.11 -27.36 3.70
CA PRO A 49 11.15 -27.44 4.72
C PRO A 49 10.64 -26.99 6.09
N ALA A 50 11.09 -27.65 7.16
CA ALA A 50 10.65 -27.33 8.52
C ALA A 50 10.88 -25.86 8.90
N ASP A 51 11.97 -25.27 8.40
CA ASP A 51 12.36 -23.88 8.64
C ASP A 51 11.43 -22.86 7.96
N GLU A 52 10.69 -23.26 6.91
CA GLU A 52 9.76 -22.40 6.17
C GLU A 52 8.33 -22.45 6.72
N VAL A 53 8.01 -23.46 7.55
CA VAL A 53 6.68 -23.61 8.15
C VAL A 53 6.22 -22.37 8.92
N PRO A 54 7.07 -21.69 9.73
CA PRO A 54 6.67 -20.44 10.39
C PRO A 54 6.35 -19.30 9.40
N ALA A 55 7.02 -19.27 8.24
CA ALA A 55 6.80 -18.24 7.23
C ALA A 55 5.43 -18.39 6.56
N LEU A 56 4.90 -19.62 6.44
CA LEU A 56 3.55 -19.88 5.93
C LEU A 56 2.46 -19.28 6.83
N LEU A 57 2.75 -19.15 8.14
CA LEU A 57 1.81 -18.60 9.12
C LEU A 57 2.04 -17.10 9.37
N ARG A 58 2.98 -16.48 8.64
CA ARG A 58 3.33 -15.07 8.84
C ARG A 58 2.14 -14.19 8.48
N THR A 59 1.59 -13.53 9.50
CA THR A 59 0.58 -12.48 9.32
C THR A 59 1.24 -11.12 9.35
N THR A 60 0.83 -10.22 8.45
CA THR A 60 1.21 -8.81 8.51
C THR A 60 0.21 -8.06 9.39
N LEU A 61 0.67 -7.48 10.50
CA LEU A 61 -0.17 -6.65 11.36
C LEU A 61 -0.78 -5.49 10.55
N SER A 62 -2.10 -5.37 10.63
CA SER A 62 -2.95 -4.45 9.86
C SER A 62 -2.87 -2.99 10.30
N SER A 63 -1.82 -2.57 11.02
CA SER A 63 -1.61 -1.20 11.50
C SER A 63 -1.40 -0.14 10.39
N LEU A 64 -1.66 -0.51 9.14
CA LEU A 64 -1.56 0.30 7.93
C LEU A 64 -2.55 1.47 7.87
N PHE A 65 -3.49 1.57 8.80
CA PHE A 65 -4.53 2.62 8.81
C PHE A 65 -4.60 3.31 10.16
N GLN A 66 -3.73 4.31 10.35
CA GLN A 66 -3.77 5.22 11.49
C GLN A 66 -4.29 6.60 11.06
N TYR A 67 -4.75 7.40 12.03
CA TYR A 67 -5.10 8.80 11.81
C TYR A 67 -3.92 9.53 11.15
N GLY A 68 -4.21 10.37 10.16
CA GLY A 68 -3.20 11.16 9.47
C GLY A 68 -2.43 10.42 8.37
N PHE A 69 -2.71 9.12 8.16
CA PHE A 69 -2.05 8.38 7.09
C PHE A 69 -2.58 8.76 5.72
N TRP A 70 -1.65 8.82 4.77
CA TRP A 70 -1.96 9.04 3.37
C TRP A 70 -2.45 7.74 2.73
N VAL A 71 -3.58 7.83 2.06
CA VAL A 71 -4.25 6.71 1.40
C VAL A 71 -4.68 7.13 0.00
N ARG A 72 -4.72 6.19 -0.93
CA ARG A 72 -5.27 6.40 -2.26
C ARG A 72 -6.60 5.68 -2.37
N ILE A 73 -7.62 6.39 -2.84
CA ILE A 73 -8.95 5.82 -3.03
C ILE A 73 -8.92 4.95 -4.28
N ILE A 74 -9.39 3.71 -4.21
CA ILE A 74 -9.31 2.74 -5.31
C ILE A 74 -10.50 2.90 -6.26
N ARG A 75 -11.70 3.21 -5.74
CA ARG A 75 -12.96 3.19 -6.50
C ARG A 75 -13.83 4.43 -6.23
N GLY A 76 -14.70 4.75 -7.19
CA GLY A 76 -15.68 5.83 -7.10
C GLY A 76 -15.24 7.13 -7.76
N THR A 77 -15.91 8.23 -7.43
CA THR A 77 -15.65 9.57 -7.98
C THR A 77 -14.22 10.05 -7.75
N TYR A 78 -13.64 9.66 -6.62
CA TYR A 78 -12.29 10.00 -6.20
C TYR A 78 -11.29 8.86 -6.46
N GLY A 79 -11.64 7.88 -7.31
CA GLY A 79 -10.76 6.77 -7.65
C GLY A 79 -9.44 7.28 -8.25
N GLY A 80 -8.34 6.90 -7.62
CA GLY A 80 -6.99 7.37 -7.94
C GLY A 80 -6.56 8.60 -7.14
N ASP A 81 -7.42 9.28 -6.40
CA ASP A 81 -7.03 10.48 -5.65
C ASP A 81 -6.34 10.14 -4.32
N LEU A 82 -5.39 11.00 -3.95
CA LEU A 82 -4.79 11.03 -2.63
C LEU A 82 -5.78 11.59 -1.62
N ALA A 83 -5.86 10.96 -0.45
CA ALA A 83 -6.63 11.41 0.68
C ALA A 83 -5.87 11.16 1.98
N CYS A 84 -6.22 11.91 3.01
CA CYS A 84 -5.68 11.72 4.35
C CYS A 84 -6.74 11.04 5.23
N LEU A 85 -6.37 10.00 5.96
CA LEU A 85 -7.29 9.34 6.89
C LEU A 85 -7.60 10.28 8.06
N TYR A 86 -8.87 10.66 8.18
CA TYR A 86 -9.31 11.64 9.17
C TYR A 86 -9.95 11.00 10.38
N ASP A 87 -10.88 10.04 10.23
CA ASP A 87 -11.46 9.41 11.42
C ASP A 87 -12.12 8.07 11.09
N TRP A 88 -12.44 7.30 12.12
CA TRP A 88 -13.26 6.11 12.04
C TRP A 88 -14.74 6.46 12.24
N VAL A 89 -15.59 6.05 11.30
CA VAL A 89 -17.05 6.15 11.46
C VAL A 89 -17.58 4.90 12.15
N ASP A 90 -17.10 3.74 11.71
CA ASP A 90 -17.51 2.44 12.21
C ASP A 90 -16.33 1.48 12.07
N ARG A 91 -15.72 1.08 13.20
CA ARG A 91 -14.56 0.19 13.22
C ARG A 91 -14.91 -1.23 12.80
N GLU A 92 -16.07 -1.73 13.22
CA GLU A 92 -16.51 -3.09 12.92
C GLU A 92 -16.81 -3.26 11.43
N LYS A 93 -17.46 -2.25 10.83
CA LYS A 93 -17.77 -2.27 9.39
C LYS A 93 -16.64 -1.76 8.51
N GLY A 94 -15.52 -1.34 9.10
CA GLY A 94 -14.35 -0.81 8.39
C GLY A 94 -14.66 0.45 7.60
N VAL A 95 -15.49 1.35 8.14
CA VAL A 95 -15.90 2.60 7.51
C VAL A 95 -15.12 3.76 8.13
N VAL A 96 -14.44 4.51 7.27
CA VAL A 96 -13.60 5.65 7.67
C VAL A 96 -14.01 6.93 6.94
N LYS A 97 -13.77 8.06 7.58
CA LYS A 97 -13.76 9.39 6.95
C LYS A 97 -12.35 9.68 6.46
N VAL A 98 -12.23 10.08 5.21
CA VAL A 98 -10.98 10.56 4.61
C VAL A 98 -11.16 12.00 4.14
N ALA A 99 -10.14 12.84 4.34
CA ALA A 99 -10.07 14.18 3.79
C ALA A 99 -9.48 14.12 2.37
N VAL A 100 -10.26 14.53 1.37
CA VAL A 100 -9.88 14.50 -0.05
C VAL A 100 -10.15 15.85 -0.70
N VAL A 101 -9.37 16.21 -1.71
CA VAL A 101 -9.63 17.43 -2.50
C VAL A 101 -10.93 17.24 -3.30
N PRO A 102 -11.93 18.13 -3.15
CA PRO A 102 -13.21 17.95 -3.80
C PRO A 102 -13.13 18.06 -5.32
N ARG A 103 -14.13 17.46 -5.97
CA ARG A 103 -14.40 17.57 -7.41
C ARG A 103 -15.82 18.09 -7.60
N PRO A 104 -16.03 19.41 -7.76
CA PRO A 104 -17.36 20.02 -7.68
C PRO A 104 -18.35 19.48 -8.71
N GLY A 105 -17.90 19.16 -9.93
CA GLY A 105 -18.74 18.52 -10.96
C GLY A 105 -18.50 17.00 -11.13
N GLY A 106 -17.90 16.34 -10.14
CA GLY A 106 -17.70 14.88 -10.15
C GLY A 106 -16.44 14.39 -10.87
N ARG A 107 -16.43 13.12 -11.29
CA ARG A 107 -15.21 12.35 -11.62
C ARG A 107 -14.31 12.98 -12.70
N ARG A 108 -14.90 13.71 -13.65
CA ARG A 108 -14.17 14.33 -14.76
C ARG A 108 -13.77 15.77 -14.49
N THR A 109 -14.27 16.38 -13.40
CA THR A 109 -13.88 17.74 -13.05
C THR A 109 -12.51 17.78 -12.38
N PRO A 110 -11.73 18.84 -12.61
CA PRO A 110 -10.47 19.04 -11.93
C PRO A 110 -10.67 19.12 -10.42
N ARG A 111 -9.63 18.74 -9.69
CA ARG A 111 -9.60 18.84 -8.23
C ARG A 111 -9.49 20.31 -7.85
N GLN A 112 -10.41 20.79 -7.02
CA GLN A 112 -10.42 22.17 -6.58
C GLN A 112 -10.86 22.22 -5.12
N LEU A 113 -10.12 22.95 -4.29
CA LEU A 113 -10.52 23.20 -2.91
C LEU A 113 -11.86 23.95 -2.89
N MET A 114 -12.73 23.58 -1.96
CA MET A 114 -13.98 24.31 -1.78
C MET A 114 -13.67 25.70 -1.21
N GLU A 115 -14.27 26.74 -1.77
CA GLU A 115 -14.18 28.08 -1.20
C GLU A 115 -14.78 28.08 0.20
N THR A 116 -13.99 28.54 1.17
CA THR A 116 -14.38 28.62 2.58
C THR A 116 -14.50 30.07 2.97
N VAL A 117 -15.57 30.38 3.70
CA VAL A 117 -15.75 31.66 4.37
C VAL A 117 -15.12 31.61 5.77
N ASP A 118 -15.16 30.42 6.40
CA ASP A 118 -14.61 30.17 7.73
C ASP A 118 -13.57 29.03 7.69
N PHE A 119 -12.37 29.30 8.22
CA PHE A 119 -11.29 28.33 8.36
C PHE A 119 -11.33 27.54 9.68
N SER A 120 -12.25 27.89 10.59
CA SER A 120 -12.41 27.26 11.89
C SER A 120 -13.46 26.15 11.84
N GLY A 121 -12.98 24.90 11.75
CA GLY A 121 -13.81 23.71 12.00
C GLY A 121 -14.35 23.00 10.75
N ILE A 122 -15.33 22.13 10.98
CA ILE A 122 -16.03 21.37 9.95
C ILE A 122 -17.30 22.13 9.57
N PHE A 123 -17.47 22.46 8.29
CA PHE A 123 -18.67 23.09 7.77
C PHE A 123 -19.43 22.15 6.83
N LYS A 124 -20.74 22.39 6.67
CA LYS A 124 -21.61 21.58 5.81
C LYS A 124 -22.11 22.41 4.63
N LYS A 125 -21.97 21.87 3.42
CA LYS A 125 -22.50 22.47 2.18
C LYS A 125 -23.01 21.34 1.28
N ASP A 126 -24.20 21.49 0.71
CA ASP A 126 -24.80 20.49 -0.21
C ASP A 126 -24.83 19.05 0.36
N LYS A 127 -25.17 18.92 1.65
CA LYS A 127 -25.17 17.64 2.42
C LYS A 127 -23.79 16.96 2.53
N LYS A 128 -22.71 17.66 2.21
CA LYS A 128 -21.33 17.20 2.34
C LYS A 128 -20.63 17.96 3.46
N GLU A 129 -19.75 17.27 4.17
CA GLU A 129 -18.93 17.82 5.23
C GLU A 129 -17.56 18.21 4.67
N TYR A 130 -17.08 19.40 5.04
CA TYR A 130 -15.80 19.92 4.59
C TYR A 130 -14.99 20.44 5.78
N ILE A 131 -13.67 20.32 5.68
CA ILE A 131 -12.71 20.87 6.65
C ILE A 131 -11.63 21.62 5.88
N ARG A 132 -11.49 22.92 6.12
CA ARG A 132 -10.50 23.79 5.43
C ARG A 132 -10.51 23.61 3.89
N GLY A 133 -11.71 23.53 3.31
CA GLY A 133 -11.89 23.34 1.86
C GLY A 133 -11.73 21.90 1.34
N LEU A 134 -11.28 20.95 2.17
CA LEU A 134 -11.21 19.53 1.85
C LEU A 134 -12.54 18.85 2.14
N LEU A 135 -12.96 17.91 1.31
CA LEU A 135 -14.16 17.10 1.53
C LEU A 135 -13.85 15.96 2.52
N LEU A 136 -14.68 15.82 3.55
CA LEU A 136 -14.72 14.64 4.40
C LEU A 136 -15.59 13.56 3.74
N HIS A 137 -14.95 12.65 3.03
CA HIS A 137 -15.59 11.57 2.30
C HIS A 137 -15.62 10.27 3.11
N VAL A 138 -16.78 9.66 3.24
CA VAL A 138 -16.96 8.39 3.96
C VAL A 138 -16.72 7.22 3.00
N VAL A 139 -15.76 6.35 3.31
CA VAL A 139 -15.33 5.25 2.45
C VAL A 139 -15.03 4.00 3.28
N LYS A 140 -15.25 2.82 2.71
CA LYS A 140 -14.81 1.55 3.31
C LYS A 140 -13.31 1.35 3.13
N ILE A 141 -12.61 0.88 4.16
CA ILE A 141 -11.15 0.64 4.14
C ILE A 141 -10.71 -0.26 2.99
N ARG A 142 -11.51 -1.27 2.63
CA ARG A 142 -11.23 -2.14 1.47
C ARG A 142 -11.09 -1.40 0.13
N ASN A 143 -11.60 -0.17 0.05
CA ASN A 143 -11.51 0.70 -1.12
C ASN A 143 -10.36 1.73 -0.99
N LEU A 144 -9.46 1.56 -0.02
CA LEU A 144 -8.31 2.42 0.22
C LEU A 144 -7.03 1.60 0.07
N LYS A 145 -6.00 2.21 -0.52
CA LYS A 145 -4.65 1.68 -0.61
C LYS A 145 -3.72 2.57 0.22
N PRO A 146 -2.99 2.04 1.22
CA PRO A 146 -2.02 2.84 1.96
C PRO A 146 -0.93 3.38 1.03
N THR A 147 -0.55 4.63 1.21
CA THR A 147 0.46 5.32 0.39
C THR A 147 1.52 5.93 1.30
N LEU A 148 2.70 5.30 1.38
CA LEU A 148 3.75 5.70 2.32
C LEU A 148 4.43 7.03 1.93
N SER A 149 4.51 7.33 0.63
CA SER A 149 5.18 8.53 0.11
C SER A 149 4.39 9.08 -1.09
N PRO A 150 3.40 9.95 -0.86
CA PRO A 150 2.71 10.62 -1.95
C PRO A 150 3.63 11.65 -2.63
N PRO A 151 3.46 11.89 -3.94
CA PRO A 151 4.26 12.86 -4.66
C PRO A 151 3.96 14.30 -4.21
N LEU A 152 4.99 15.16 -4.22
CA LEU A 152 4.90 16.53 -3.69
C LEU A 152 3.77 17.36 -4.33
N HIS A 153 3.57 17.25 -5.64
CA HIS A 153 2.52 17.99 -6.35
C HIS A 153 1.09 17.63 -5.90
N GLU A 154 0.86 16.41 -5.40
CA GLU A 154 -0.44 16.04 -4.81
C GLU A 154 -0.58 16.58 -3.39
N LEU A 155 0.52 16.62 -2.62
CA LEU A 155 0.54 17.18 -1.26
C LEU A 155 0.35 18.70 -1.24
N MET A 156 0.81 19.41 -2.27
CA MET A 156 0.67 20.87 -2.36
C MET A 156 -0.77 21.35 -2.18
N LEU A 157 -1.74 20.64 -2.75
CA LEU A 157 -3.17 20.97 -2.62
C LEU A 157 -3.68 20.89 -1.17
N PHE A 158 -3.05 20.06 -0.32
CA PHE A 158 -3.36 19.95 1.11
C PHE A 158 -2.59 20.99 1.95
N LEU A 159 -1.46 21.50 1.44
CA LEU A 159 -0.69 22.57 2.08
C LEU A 159 -1.33 23.94 1.80
N GLU A 160 -1.81 24.17 0.58
CA GLU A 160 -2.62 25.32 0.20
C GLU A 160 -3.89 25.45 1.03
N SER A 161 -4.43 24.34 1.53
CA SER A 161 -5.59 24.33 2.42
C SER A 161 -5.23 24.70 3.87
N LYS A 162 -3.94 24.68 4.24
CA LYS A 162 -3.45 25.04 5.59
C LYS A 162 -2.88 26.45 5.66
N ALA A 163 -2.31 26.93 4.57
CA ALA A 163 -1.79 28.28 4.48
C ALA A 163 -2.89 29.20 3.96
N ASP A 164 -3.15 30.30 4.67
CA ASP A 164 -3.68 31.50 4.01
C ASP A 164 -2.92 31.72 2.70
N LYS A 165 -3.60 32.26 1.68
CA LYS A 165 -3.21 32.43 0.26
C LYS A 165 -1.83 33.08 0.00
N MET A 166 -0.96 33.26 0.99
CA MET A 166 0.38 33.82 0.93
C MET A 166 1.52 32.82 0.69
N ALA A 167 1.36 31.50 0.88
CA ALA A 167 2.52 30.59 0.89
C ALA A 167 2.80 29.79 -0.40
N THR A 168 2.02 29.94 -1.49
CA THR A 168 2.29 29.24 -2.77
C THR A 168 2.76 30.15 -3.91
N LYS A 169 3.17 31.39 -3.59
CA LYS A 169 3.87 32.23 -4.57
C LYS A 169 5.27 31.73 -4.95
N ASP A 170 5.83 30.73 -4.26
CA ASP A 170 7.27 30.45 -4.32
C ASP A 170 7.69 29.13 -5.01
N ILE A 171 6.83 28.59 -5.88
CA ILE A 171 7.22 27.47 -6.77
C ILE A 171 7.26 27.93 -8.23
N ALA A 172 6.49 28.98 -8.59
CA ALA A 172 6.57 29.62 -9.90
C ALA A 172 7.68 30.69 -10.01
N SER A 173 8.32 31.10 -8.91
CA SER A 173 9.63 31.79 -8.95
C SER A 173 10.76 30.90 -9.50
N ARG A 174 10.53 29.57 -9.61
CA ARG A 174 11.37 28.60 -10.35
C ARG A 174 10.94 28.37 -11.81
N LEU A 175 9.93 29.10 -12.30
CA LEU A 175 9.58 29.21 -13.72
C LEU A 175 10.05 30.59 -14.21
N LEU A 176 11.36 30.73 -14.36
CA LEU A 176 12.05 31.93 -14.85
C LEU A 176 11.37 32.50 -16.12
N LYS A 177 11.37 33.82 -16.26
CA LYS A 177 10.94 34.50 -17.48
C LYS A 177 12.16 34.86 -18.36
N SER A 178 11.93 35.08 -19.66
CA SER A 178 12.97 35.25 -20.68
C SER A 178 13.97 36.39 -20.43
N ASP A 179 13.61 37.37 -19.61
CA ASP A 179 14.48 38.53 -19.29
C ASP A 179 15.13 38.45 -17.90
N ASP A 180 14.96 37.34 -17.18
CA ASP A 180 15.54 37.17 -15.86
C ASP A 180 17.05 36.92 -15.96
N ARG A 181 17.84 37.87 -15.45
CA ARG A 181 19.30 37.70 -15.32
C ARG A 181 19.60 36.75 -14.17
N VAL A 182 20.09 35.56 -14.49
CA VAL A 182 20.42 34.51 -13.52
C VAL A 182 21.93 34.45 -13.28
N LYS A 183 22.34 34.32 -12.02
CA LYS A 183 23.74 34.05 -11.66
C LYS A 183 23.95 32.55 -11.55
N ILE A 184 24.90 32.03 -12.34
CA ILE A 184 25.21 30.60 -12.40
C ILE A 184 26.04 30.22 -11.18
N ILE A 185 25.59 29.18 -10.46
CA ILE A 185 26.18 28.78 -9.16
C ILE A 185 27.17 27.61 -9.35
N ALA A 186 27.14 26.87 -10.47
CA ALA A 186 28.13 25.85 -10.83
C ALA A 186 28.15 25.54 -12.35
N GLY A 187 29.36 25.38 -12.93
CA GLY A 187 29.64 24.99 -14.33
C GLY A 187 30.58 25.95 -15.06
N ASP A 188 31.52 25.41 -15.86
CA ASP A 188 32.45 26.19 -16.71
C ASP A 188 31.83 26.40 -18.10
N PHE A 189 31.98 27.60 -18.66
CA PHE A 189 31.58 27.90 -20.05
C PHE A 189 32.83 28.15 -20.91
N GLU A 190 32.93 27.42 -22.03
CA GLU A 190 33.83 27.77 -23.13
C GLU A 190 33.30 29.04 -23.83
N THR A 191 34.14 30.07 -23.87
CA THR A 191 33.84 31.36 -24.52
C THR A 191 34.08 31.27 -26.03
N LEU A 192 33.06 31.51 -26.85
CA LEU A 192 33.17 31.89 -28.26
C LEU A 192 33.06 33.40 -28.41
#